data_AF-A0A2S2QKA5-F1
#
_entry.id   AF-A0A2S2QKA5-F1
#
_cell.length_a   1.000
_cell.length_b   1.000
_cell.length_c   1.000
_cell.angle_alpha   90.00
_cell.angle_beta   90.00
_cell.angle_gamma   90.00
#
_symmetry.space_group_name_H-M   'P 1'
#
loop_
_entity.id
_entity.type
_entity.pdbx_description
1 polymer ?
#
loop_
_entity_poly.entity_id
_entity_poly.type
_entity_poly.pdbx_seq_one_letter_code
_entity_poly.pdbx_strand_id
1 'polypeptide(L)'
;DEVFMSAQEAVGAHRDTQGFMLKKKNMWEKDNPVYCPKNCGRCYKGIWRKYNLQKHLKFECGVEPQFKCLACSKSFSLKANLKMHMLVVHKIILGPYYNTTS
;
A
#
# COMPACT_ATOMS: atom_id res chain seq x y z
N ASP A 1 -33.56 45.62 -7.01
CA ASP A 1 -32.40 44.75 -7.26
C ASP A 1 -31.44 44.77 -6.08
N GLU A 2 -30.64 43.71 -5.97
CA GLU A 2 -29.58 43.42 -4.97
C GLU A 2 -30.07 42.83 -3.62
N VAL A 3 -30.29 41.51 -3.49
CA VAL A 3 -29.35 40.37 -3.37
C VAL A 3 -28.65 40.25 -1.99
N PHE A 4 -29.29 39.44 -1.13
CA PHE A 4 -28.79 38.28 -0.37
C PHE A 4 -27.35 38.24 0.19
N MET A 5 -27.27 38.33 1.53
CA MET A 5 -26.43 37.63 2.53
C MET A 5 -25.16 36.87 2.07
N SER A 6 -24.03 37.08 2.76
CA SER A 6 -23.52 36.17 3.82
C SER A 6 -22.02 36.35 4.12
N ALA A 7 -21.67 36.05 5.38
CA ALA A 7 -20.40 36.25 6.06
C ALA A 7 -19.14 35.63 5.38
N GLN A 8 -18.02 36.34 5.47
CA GLN A 8 -16.67 35.83 5.22
C GLN A 8 -15.97 35.55 6.56
N GLU A 9 -15.78 34.28 6.90
CA GLU A 9 -14.81 33.87 7.92
C GLU A 9 -13.43 33.70 7.27
N ALA A 10 -12.45 34.45 7.79
CA ALA A 10 -11.05 34.32 7.45
C ALA A 10 -10.44 33.13 8.20
N VAL A 11 -10.15 32.03 7.49
CA VAL A 11 -9.36 30.92 8.03
C VAL A 11 -7.92 31.11 7.58
N GLY A 12 -7.02 31.19 8.57
CA GLY A 12 -5.65 31.70 8.47
C GLY A 12 -4.73 30.99 7.47
N ALA A 13 -3.75 31.76 7.00
CA ALA A 13 -2.64 31.32 6.18
C ALA A 13 -1.80 30.27 6.92
N HIS A 14 -1.66 29.08 6.35
CA HIS A 14 -0.62 28.14 6.76
C HIS A 14 0.51 28.17 5.73
N ARG A 15 1.71 28.49 6.23
CA ARG A 15 2.96 28.68 5.49
C ARG A 15 3.39 27.44 4.71
N ASP A 16 3.87 27.69 3.50
CA ASP A 16 4.46 26.75 2.56
C ASP A 16 5.70 26.05 3.14
N THR A 17 5.70 24.72 3.14
CA THR A 17 6.92 23.90 3.20
C THR A 17 7.04 23.11 1.89
N GLN A 18 8.00 23.53 1.07
CA GLN A 18 8.59 22.82 -0.07
C GLN A 18 7.63 21.96 -0.94
N GLY A 19 7.15 22.58 -2.01
CA GLY A 19 6.27 21.97 -3.00
C GLY A 19 6.89 20.76 -3.72
N PHE A 20 6.49 19.55 -3.31
CA PHE A 20 6.22 18.48 -4.25
C PHE A 20 4.84 18.74 -4.85
N MET A 21 4.80 19.11 -6.14
CA MET A 21 3.54 19.28 -6.87
C MET A 21 2.77 17.95 -6.93
N LEU A 22 1.92 17.70 -5.92
CA LEU A 22 0.85 16.73 -6.06
C LEU A 22 -0.16 17.34 -7.03
N LYS A 23 0.02 17.06 -8.33
CA LYS A 23 -1.01 17.24 -9.36
C LYS A 23 -2.33 16.81 -8.73
N LYS A 24 -3.26 17.74 -8.53
CA LYS A 24 -4.62 17.47 -8.05
C LYS A 24 -5.28 16.55 -9.07
N LYS A 25 -5.07 15.24 -8.91
CA LYS A 25 -5.74 14.21 -9.69
C LYS A 25 -7.15 14.10 -9.18
N ASN A 26 -8.07 14.31 -10.12
CA ASN A 26 -9.51 14.27 -9.99
C ASN A 26 -9.92 13.12 -9.05
N MET A 27 -10.75 13.45 -8.06
CA MET A 27 -11.08 12.59 -6.92
C MET A 27 -11.61 11.20 -7.33
N TRP A 28 -12.30 11.11 -8.48
CA TRP A 28 -12.90 9.88 -9.01
C TRP A 28 -11.93 8.96 -9.75
N GLU A 29 -10.81 9.49 -10.24
CA GLU A 29 -9.83 8.67 -10.94
C GLU A 29 -9.09 7.74 -9.97
N LYS A 30 -9.16 7.98 -8.64
CA LYS A 30 -8.44 7.22 -7.59
C LYS A 30 -9.09 5.88 -7.25
N ASP A 31 -10.37 5.69 -7.58
CA ASP A 31 -11.13 4.48 -7.21
C ASP A 31 -11.18 3.41 -8.31
N ASN A 32 -10.76 3.74 -9.54
CA ASN A 32 -10.71 2.78 -10.63
C ASN A 32 -9.82 1.56 -10.26
N PRO A 33 -10.37 0.33 -10.20
CA PRO A 33 -9.57 -0.86 -9.93
C PRO A 33 -8.59 -1.16 -11.07
N VAL A 34 -7.37 -1.55 -10.71
CA VAL A 34 -6.40 -2.08 -11.68
C VAL A 34 -6.23 -3.57 -11.41
N TYR A 35 -6.46 -4.37 -12.44
CA TYR A 35 -6.37 -5.83 -12.37
C TYR A 35 -4.96 -6.29 -12.72
N CYS A 36 -4.56 -7.40 -12.11
CA CYS A 36 -3.31 -8.05 -12.47
C CYS A 36 -3.42 -8.65 -13.89
N PRO A 37 -2.51 -8.31 -14.81
CA PRO A 37 -2.55 -8.82 -16.18
C PRO A 37 -2.21 -10.32 -16.29
N LYS A 38 -1.60 -10.93 -15.26
CA LYS A 38 -1.25 -12.36 -15.26
C LYS A 38 -2.43 -13.29 -14.91
N ASN A 39 -3.67 -12.82 -15.04
CA ASN A 39 -4.89 -13.58 -14.79
C ASN A 39 -4.98 -14.23 -13.39
N CYS A 40 -4.31 -13.68 -12.37
CA CYS A 40 -4.32 -14.21 -11.00
C CYS A 40 -5.54 -13.76 -10.16
N GLY A 41 -6.47 -13.02 -10.77
CA GLY A 41 -7.70 -12.54 -10.12
C GLY A 41 -7.53 -11.38 -9.13
N ARG A 42 -6.31 -10.93 -8.81
CA ARG A 42 -6.09 -9.79 -7.91
C ARG A 42 -6.39 -8.45 -8.58
N CYS A 43 -7.02 -7.56 -7.83
CA CYS A 43 -7.23 -6.17 -8.21
C CYS A 43 -6.79 -5.21 -7.10
N TYR A 44 -6.40 -3.99 -7.49
CA TYR A 44 -5.90 -2.96 -6.61
C TYR A 44 -6.69 -1.67 -6.79
N LYS A 45 -7.10 -1.03 -5.69
CA LYS A 45 -7.87 0.22 -5.67
C LYS A 45 -7.17 1.29 -4.83
N GLY A 46 -7.60 2.54 -4.96
CA GLY A 46 -7.08 3.68 -4.22
C GLY A 46 -5.79 4.28 -4.78
N ILE A 47 -5.25 5.27 -4.08
CA ILE A 47 -4.10 6.08 -4.50
C ILE A 47 -2.85 5.23 -4.78
N TRP A 48 -2.67 4.13 -4.05
CA TRP A 48 -1.50 3.26 -4.15
C TRP A 48 -1.66 2.10 -5.14
N ARG A 49 -2.79 2.02 -5.87
CA ARG A 49 -3.11 0.84 -6.71
C ARG A 49 -2.02 0.47 -7.71
N LYS A 50 -1.40 1.46 -8.37
CA LYS A 50 -0.32 1.22 -9.34
C LYS A 50 0.92 0.67 -8.65
N TYR A 51 1.29 1.26 -7.51
CA TYR A 51 2.42 0.79 -6.70
C TYR A 51 2.18 -0.64 -6.19
N ASN A 52 0.98 -0.91 -5.66
CA ASN A 52 0.61 -2.23 -5.15
C ASN A 52 0.60 -3.29 -6.27
N LEU A 53 0.08 -2.96 -7.45
CA LEU A 53 0.14 -3.86 -8.61
C LEU A 53 1.59 -4.14 -9.04
N GLN A 54 2.44 -3.12 -9.12
CA GLN A 54 3.85 -3.29 -9.49
C GLN A 54 4.58 -4.18 -8.49
N LYS A 55 4.39 -3.94 -7.19
CA LYS A 55 4.95 -4.78 -6.12
C LYS A 55 4.46 -6.23 -6.25
N HIS A 56 3.16 -6.42 -6.49
CA HIS A 56 2.57 -7.73 -6.70
C HIS A 56 3.18 -8.47 -7.88
N LEU A 57 3.27 -7.82 -9.05
CA LEU A 57 3.85 -8.42 -10.24
C LEU A 57 5.31 -8.81 -10.05
N LYS A 58 6.07 -8.01 -9.30
CA LYS A 58 7.50 -8.21 -9.09
C LYS A 58 7.82 -9.32 -8.10
N PHE A 59 7.03 -9.47 -7.04
CA PHE A 59 7.42 -10.29 -5.89
C PHE A 59 6.42 -11.36 -5.47
N GLU A 60 5.19 -11.32 -5.96
CA GLU A 60 4.14 -12.26 -5.56
C GLU A 60 3.62 -13.06 -6.76
N CYS A 61 3.38 -12.39 -7.89
CA CYS A 61 2.66 -12.99 -9.01
C CYS A 61 3.55 -13.92 -9.84
N GLY A 62 3.37 -15.23 -9.61
CA GLY A 62 4.20 -16.28 -10.22
C GLY A 62 5.58 -16.39 -9.59
N VAL A 63 5.75 -15.85 -8.37
CA VAL A 63 6.98 -16.00 -7.58
C VAL A 63 6.71 -17.02 -6.49
N GLU A 64 7.50 -18.10 -6.48
CA GLU A 64 7.40 -19.14 -5.47
C GLU A 64 7.69 -18.56 -4.07
N PRO A 65 6.90 -18.91 -3.05
CA PRO A 65 7.10 -18.38 -1.70
C PRO A 65 8.40 -18.91 -1.07
N GLN A 66 9.46 -18.10 -1.14
CA GLN A 66 10.79 -18.42 -0.60
C GLN A 66 10.91 -18.30 0.93
N PHE A 67 10.03 -17.55 1.59
CA PHE A 67 10.14 -17.28 3.03
C PHE A 67 9.26 -18.24 3.82
N LYS A 68 9.85 -19.30 4.37
CA LYS A 68 9.15 -20.32 5.15
C LYS A 68 9.02 -19.92 6.62
N CYS A 69 7.88 -20.22 7.22
CA CYS A 69 7.71 -20.15 8.66
C CYS A 69 8.46 -21.30 9.34
N LEU A 70 9.11 -21.00 10.46
CA LEU A 70 9.83 -22.00 11.26
C LEU A 70 8.93 -22.73 12.26
N ALA A 71 7.75 -22.17 12.54
CA ALA A 71 6.80 -22.70 13.51
C ALA A 71 5.58 -23.38 12.87
N CYS A 72 5.40 -23.26 11.54
CA CYS A 72 4.34 -23.94 10.80
C CYS A 72 4.69 -24.08 9.31
N SER A 73 3.90 -24.85 8.55
CA SER A 73 4.12 -25.11 7.13
C SER A 73 3.73 -23.97 6.18
N LYS A 74 3.52 -22.73 6.68
CA LYS A 74 3.17 -21.58 5.83
C LYS A 74 4.42 -20.98 5.19
N SER A 75 4.28 -20.60 3.92
CA SER A 75 5.33 -19.92 3.15
C SER A 75 4.81 -18.61 2.57
N PHE A 76 5.69 -17.63 2.43
CA PHE A 76 5.38 -16.29 1.95
C PHE A 76 6.35 -15.86 0.84
N SER A 77 5.85 -15.12 -0.15
CA SER A 77 6.70 -14.55 -1.22
C SER A 77 7.46 -13.28 -0.78
N LEU A 78 7.06 -12.67 0.35
CA LEU A 78 7.66 -11.44 0.88
C LEU A 78 8.14 -11.61 2.33
N LYS A 79 9.38 -11.18 2.61
CA LYS A 79 9.98 -11.19 3.96
C LYS A 79 9.16 -10.41 4.99
N ALA A 80 8.59 -9.27 4.58
CA ALA A 80 7.74 -8.46 5.45
C ALA A 80 6.47 -9.22 5.88
N ASN A 81 5.89 -10.03 5.00
CA ASN A 81 4.71 -10.83 5.32
C ASN A 81 5.06 -11.94 6.33
N LEU A 82 6.22 -12.58 6.19
CA LEU A 82 6.71 -13.52 7.20
C LEU A 82 6.98 -12.83 8.56
N LYS A 83 7.62 -11.64 8.60
CA LYS A 83 7.79 -10.88 9.88
C LYS A 83 6.46 -10.71 10.59
N MET A 84 5.48 -10.21 9.85
CA MET A 84 4.15 -9.92 10.39
C MET A 84 3.48 -11.21 10.86
N HIS A 85 3.59 -12.30 10.10
CA HIS A 85 3.07 -13.60 10.49
C HIS A 85 3.69 -14.10 11.79
N MET A 86 5.02 -14.08 11.91
CA MET A 86 5.71 -14.52 13.13
C MET A 86 5.31 -13.67 14.34
N LEU A 87 5.19 -12.35 14.16
CA LEU A 87 4.78 -11.45 15.24
C LEU A 87 3.33 -11.64 15.67
N VAL A 88 2.40 -11.76 14.72
CA VAL A 88 0.96 -11.76 15.03
C VAL A 88 0.47 -13.15 15.43
N VAL A 89 0.91 -14.19 14.72
CA VAL A 89 0.44 -15.58 14.90
C VAL A 89 1.27 -16.33 15.94
N HIS A 90 2.59 -16.19 15.90
CA HIS A 90 3.49 -16.93 16.79
C HIS A 90 4.03 -16.09 17.95
N LYS A 91 3.77 -14.77 17.97
CA LYS A 91 4.32 -13.82 18.95
C LYS A 91 5.86 -13.82 19.00
N ILE A 92 6.51 -14.16 17.88
CA ILE A 92 7.96 -14.21 17.73
C ILE A 92 8.45 -12.97 16.99
N ILE A 93 9.40 -12.25 17.59
CA ILE A 93 10.10 -11.13 16.96
C ILE A 93 11.35 -11.67 16.29
N LEU A 94 11.39 -11.57 14.96
CA LEU A 94 12.56 -11.96 14.20
C LEU A 94 13.58 -10.80 14.15
N GLY A 95 14.82 -11.03 14.61
CA GLY A 95 15.88 -10.01 14.74
C GLY A 95 16.48 -9.48 13.42
N PRO A 96 17.23 -8.37 13.41
CA PRO A 96 17.64 -7.67 12.18
C PRO A 96 18.41 -8.54 11.16
N TYR A 97 19.13 -9.56 11.64
CA TYR A 97 19.93 -10.47 10.82
C TYR A 97 19.18 -11.70 10.30
N TYR A 98 17.91 -11.88 10.68
CA TYR A 98 17.19 -13.08 10.24
C TYR A 98 16.96 -12.97 8.71
N ASN A 99 17.47 -13.94 7.96
CA ASN A 99 17.24 -14.13 6.53
C ASN A 99 16.71 -15.55 6.34
N THR A 100 15.40 -15.73 6.26
CA THR A 100 14.78 -17.02 5.93
C THR A 100 14.78 -17.20 4.42
N THR A 101 15.96 -17.27 3.82
CA THR A 101 16.15 -17.86 2.49
C THR A 101 16.52 -19.32 2.74
N SER A 102 15.56 -20.21 2.54
CA SER A 102 15.78 -21.66 2.49
C SER A 102 15.71 -22.12 1.04
#